data_AF-A0A368ZJ03-F1
#
_entry.id   AF-A0A368ZJ03-F1
#
_cell.length_a   1.000
_cell.length_b   1.000
_cell.length_c   1.000
_cell.angle_alpha   90.00
_cell.angle_beta   90.00
_cell.angle_gamma   90.00
#
_symmetry.space_group_name_H-M   'P 1'
#
loop_
_entity.id
_entity.type
_entity.pdbx_description
1 polymer ?
#
loop_
_entity_poly.entity_id
_entity_poly.type
_entity_poly.pdbx_seq_one_letter_code
_entity_poly.pdbx_strand_id
1 'polypeptide(L)' 'MSNLFKSGDIVCAKVNPTKSLKVRIFARKVYYCDVYNQPEEKEEVYFEREIEFYKNKNLI' A
#
# COMPACT_ATOMS: atom_id res chain seq x y z
N MET A 1 -15.89 -9.27 7.15
CA MET A 1 -14.47 -8.88 7.30
C MET A 1 -14.26 -7.66 6.44
N SER A 2 -13.95 -6.52 7.03
CA SER A 2 -13.66 -5.28 6.28
C SER A 2 -12.24 -5.38 5.73
N ASN A 3 -12.07 -5.33 4.41
CA ASN A 3 -10.81 -5.00 3.78
C ASN A 3 -10.93 -3.55 3.29
N LEU A 4 -10.31 -2.61 4.02
CA LEU A 4 -10.39 -1.18 3.71
C LEU A 4 -9.83 -0.83 2.34
N PHE A 5 -8.83 -1.58 1.87
CA PHE A 5 -8.15 -1.34 0.60
C PHE A 5 -8.40 -2.49 -0.39
N LYS A 6 -8.53 -2.14 -1.66
CA LYS A 6 -8.78 -3.05 -2.78
C LYS A 6 -7.51 -3.19 -3.63
N SER A 7 -7.44 -4.28 -4.39
CA SER A 7 -6.37 -4.46 -5.38
C SER A 7 -6.36 -3.27 -6.35
N GLY A 8 -5.18 -2.71 -6.58
CA GLY A 8 -4.98 -1.50 -7.38
C GLY A 8 -4.91 -0.19 -6.58
N ASP A 9 -5.40 -0.15 -5.33
CA ASP A 9 -5.31 1.05 -4.50
C ASP A 9 -3.86 1.43 -4.25
N ILE A 10 -3.58 2.74 -4.22
CA ILE A 10 -2.26 3.27 -3.90
C ILE A 10 -2.24 3.67 -2.43
N VAL A 11 -1.37 3.02 -1.68
CA VAL A 11 -1.19 3.19 -0.24
C VAL A 11 0.27 3.51 0.08
N CYS A 12 0.55 3.87 1.32
CA CYS A 12 1.89 3.89 1.87
C CYS A 12 1.90 3.35 3.29
N ALA A 13 3.08 2.94 3.74
CA ALA A 13 3.29 2.63 5.15
C ALA A 13 3.30 3.93 5.96
N LYS A 14 2.63 3.96 7.11
CA LYS A 14 2.62 5.13 8.01
C LYS A 14 4.02 5.51 8.49
N VAL A 15 4.91 4.53 8.62
CA VAL A 15 6.32 4.74 8.99
C VAL A 15 7.16 5.34 7.85
N ASN A 16 6.72 5.20 6.60
CA ASN A 16 7.38 5.77 5.43
C ASN A 16 6.34 6.27 4.40
N PRO A 17 5.69 7.41 4.67
CA PRO A 17 4.55 7.87 3.88
C PRO A 17 4.91 8.37 2.47
N THR A 18 6.21 8.47 2.15
CA THR A 18 6.70 8.91 0.83
C THR A 18 6.87 7.78 -0.17
N LYS A 19 6.92 6.52 0.29
CA LYS A 19 6.99 5.35 -0.59
C LYS A 19 5.58 4.93 -1.01
N SER A 20 5.26 5.10 -2.29
CA SER A 20 4.00 4.65 -2.87
C SER A 20 4.01 3.15 -3.15
N LEU A 21 2.95 2.48 -2.71
CA LEU A 21 2.76 1.05 -2.82
C LEU A 21 1.42 0.76 -3.47
N LYS A 22 1.34 -0.24 -4.34
CA LYS A 22 0.10 -0.69 -4.98
C LYS A 22 -0.38 -1.95 -4.28
N VAL A 23 -1.60 -1.95 -3.77
CA VAL A 23 -2.20 -3.15 -3.19
C VAL A 23 -2.36 -4.20 -4.29
N ARG A 24 -1.74 -5.38 -4.10
CA ARG A 24 -1.91 -6.53 -5.00
C ARG A 24 -3.05 -7.40 -4.52
N ILE A 25 -3.02 -7.84 -3.26
CA ILE A 25 -4.03 -8.70 -2.65
C ILE A 25 -4.09 -8.52 -1.13
N PHE A 26 -5.29 -8.70 -0.57
CA PHE A 26 -5.49 -8.91 0.86
C PHE A 26 -5.70 -10.40 1.14
N ALA A 27 -4.77 -11.03 1.86
CA ALA A 27 -4.84 -12.45 2.20
C ALA A 27 -4.33 -12.66 3.62
N ARG A 28 -4.93 -13.61 4.36
CA ARG A 28 -4.49 -13.95 5.73
C ARG A 28 -4.38 -12.73 6.67
N LYS A 29 -5.28 -11.75 6.51
CA LYS A 29 -5.33 -10.49 7.29
C LYS A 29 -4.13 -9.54 7.10
N VAL A 30 -3.39 -9.70 6.01
CA VAL A 30 -2.31 -8.79 5.62
C VAL A 30 -2.47 -8.34 4.17
N TYR A 31 -1.98 -7.14 3.88
CA TYR A 31 -1.92 -6.58 2.55
C TYR A 31 -0.55 -6.86 1.95
N TYR A 32 -0.54 -7.44 0.76
CA TYR A 32 0.65 -7.59 -0.08
C TYR A 32 0.64 -6.44 -1.08
N CYS A 33 1.74 -5.68 -1.12
CA CYS A 33 1.83 -4.48 -1.92
C CYS A 33 3.12 -4.48 -2.76
N ASP A 34 2.97 -4.11 -4.02
CA ASP A 34 4.09 -3.89 -4.95
C ASP A 34 4.57 -2.45 -4.82
N VAL A 35 5.87 -2.20 -5.03
CA VAL A 35 6.40 -0.83 -5.07
C VAL A 35 5.92 -0.17 -6.37
N TYR A 36 5.09 0.86 -6.27
CA TYR A 36 4.30 1.37 -7.41
C TYR A 36 5.19 1.79 -8.61
N ASN A 37 6.32 2.42 -8.34
CA ASN A 37 7.25 2.89 -9.37
C ASN A 37 8.29 1.84 -9.79
N GLN A 38 8.42 0.73 -9.04
CA GLN A 38 9.47 -0.26 -9.23
C GLN A 38 8.93 -1.66 -8.91
N PRO A 39 8.03 -2.21 -9.75
CA PRO A 39 7.39 -3.51 -9.48
C PRO A 39 8.37 -4.70 -9.48
N GLU A 40 9.60 -4.50 -9.94
CA GLU A 40 10.71 -5.46 -9.84
C GLU A 40 11.22 -5.62 -8.38
N GLU A 41 10.99 -4.61 -7.53
CA GLU A 41 11.38 -4.67 -6.11
C GLU A 41 10.57 -5.74 -5.37
N LYS A 42 11.15 -6.23 -4.27
CA LYS A 42 10.49 -7.19 -3.40
C LYS A 42 9.19 -6.59 -2.85
N GLU A 43 8.11 -7.37 -2.91
CA GLU A 43 6.84 -7.02 -2.29
C GLU A 43 7.00 -6.66 -0.81
N GLU A 44 6.22 -5.67 -0.37
CA GLU A 44 6.11 -5.30 1.02
C GLU A 44 4.78 -5.80 1.60
N VAL A 45 4.78 -6.18 2.88
CA VAL A 45 3.62 -6.77 3.55
C VAL A 45 3.29 -5.99 4.81
N TYR A 46 2.01 -5.63 4.96
CA TYR A 46 1.55 -4.78 6.05
C TYR A 46 0.23 -5.25 6.66
N PHE A 47 0.04 -4.98 7.95
CA PHE A 47 -1.28 -5.00 8.56
C PHE A 47 -2.07 -3.75 8.19
N GLU A 48 -3.40 -3.86 8.22
CA GLU A 48 -4.32 -2.74 7.92
C GLU A 48 -3.98 -1.45 8.69
N ARG A 49 -3.62 -1.58 9.98
CA ARG A 49 -3.31 -0.43 10.85
C ARG A 49 -2.01 0.30 10.48
N GLU A 50 -1.13 -0.33 9.70
CA GLU A 50 0.21 0.16 9.36
C GLU A 50 0.24 0.94 8.05
N ILE A 51 -0.83 0.85 7.26
CA ILE A 51 -0.95 1.52 5.96
C ILE A 51 -2.08 2.55 5.95
N GLU A 52 -2.00 3.47 5.01
CA GLU A 52 -3.05 4.43 4.69
C GLU A 52 -3.01 4.80 3.20
N PHE A 53 -4.07 5.42 2.69
CA PHE A 53 -4.09 5.90 1.30
C PHE A 53 -2.93 6.86 1.05
N TYR A 54 -2.20 6.64 -0.05
CA TYR A 54 -1.11 7.51 -0.44
C TYR A 54 -1.65 8.88 -0.84
N LYS A 55 -1.30 9.90 -0.06
CA LYS A 55 -1.65 11.30 -0.36
C LYS A 55 -0.55 11.88 -1.25
N ASN A 56 -0.82 12.00 -2.54
CA ASN A 56 0.09 12.70 -3.43
C ASN A 56 0.09 14.19 -3.06
N LYS A 57 1.23 14.72 -2.56
CA LYS A 57 1.37 16.13 -2.17
C LYS A 57 1.47 17.11 -3.35
N ASN A 58 1.27 16.64 -4.59
CA ASN A 58 1.34 17.47 -5.81
C ASN A 58 -0.02 18.01 -6.29
N LEU A 59 -0.94 18.32 -5.38
CA LEU A 59 -2.09 19.18 -5.70
C LEU A 59 -1.75 20.59 -5.20
N ILE A 60 -1.06 21.34 -6.06
CA ILE A 60 -0.98 22.81 -6.01
C ILE A 60 -2.09 23.33 -6.93
#